data_AF-A0A6V7KMD8-F1
#
_entry.id   AF-A0A6V7KMD8-F1
#
_cell.length_a   1.000
_cell.length_b   1.000
_cell.length_c   1.000
_cell.angle_alpha   90.00
_cell.angle_beta   90.00
_cell.angle_gamma   90.00
#
_symmetry.space_group_name_H-M   'P 1'
#
loop_
_entity.id
_entity.type
_entity.pdbx_description
1 polymer ?
#
loop_
_entity_poly.entity_id
_entity_poly.type
_entity_poly.pdbx_seq_one_letter_code
_entity_poly.pdbx_strand_id
1 'polypeptide(L)' 'EVILMDLNVRWEDIIGLEDCKRLLQEAIVYPIIHPEIFSGKFSPWNGILLYGPPGT' A
#
# COMPACT_ATOMS: atom_id res chain seq x y z
N GLU A 1 -18.21 3.35 -2.04
CA GLU A 1 -18.38 2.24 -3.00
C GLU A 1 -17.39 1.14 -2.62
N VAL A 2 -17.80 -0.12 -2.63
CA VAL A 2 -16.94 -1.25 -2.28
C VAL A 2 -16.73 -2.08 -3.54
N ILE A 3 -15.48 -2.27 -3.93
CA ILE A 3 -15.12 -3.09 -5.09
C ILE A 3 -14.77 -4.49 -4.55
N LEU A 4 -15.58 -5.48 -4.91
CA LEU A 4 -15.37 -6.89 -4.52
C LEU A 4 -14.81 -7.76 -5.66
N MET A 5 -14.77 -7.21 -6.88
CA MET A 5 -14.25 -7.90 -8.06
C MET A 5 -12.74 -7.74 -8.18
N ASP A 6 -12.08 -8.79 -8.67
CA ASP A 6 -10.67 -8.72 -9.04
C ASP A 6 -10.50 -7.89 -10.32
N LEU A 7 -9.68 -6.85 -10.25
CA LEU A 7 -9.39 -5.95 -11.39
C LEU A 7 -8.27 -6.50 -12.29
N ASN A 8 -7.67 -7.64 -11.95
CA ASN A 8 -6.53 -8.25 -12.63
C ASN A 8 -5.37 -7.28 -12.87
N VAL A 9 -5.04 -6.46 -11.85
CA VAL A 9 -3.89 -5.54 -11.84
C VAL A 9 -2.87 -6.02 -10.82
N ARG A 10 -1.61 -6.12 -11.22
CA ARG A 10 -0.50 -6.61 -10.40
C ARG A 10 0.58 -5.55 -10.21
N TRP A 11 1.50 -5.80 -9.27
CA TRP A 11 2.62 -4.89 -9.00
C TRP A 11 3.61 -4.79 -10.16
N GLU A 12 3.71 -5.86 -10.96
CA GLU A 12 4.57 -5.94 -12.13
C GLU A 12 4.02 -5.14 -13.32
N ASP A 13 2.70 -4.86 -13.33
CA ASP A 13 2.05 -4.08 -14.39
C ASP A 13 2.34 -2.57 -14.27
N ILE A 14 2.77 -2.12 -13.08
CA ILE A 14 3.13 -0.74 -12.79
C ILE A 14 4.62 -0.57 -13.09
N ILE A 15 5.00 0.35 -13.98
CA ILE A 15 6.41 0.57 -14.35
C ILE A 15 6.98 1.72 -13.51
N GLY A 16 8.13 1.50 -12.87
CA GLY A 16 8.78 2.50 -12.02
C GLY A 16 8.13 2.63 -10.63
N LEU A 17 8.30 3.79 -9.99
CA LEU A 17 7.75 4.09 -8.65
C LEU A 17 8.14 3.09 -7.56
N GLU A 18 9.33 2.49 -7.67
CA GLU A 18 9.75 1.40 -6.77
C GLU A 18 9.71 1.80 -5.29
N ASP A 19 10.12 3.03 -4.96
CA ASP A 19 10.01 3.54 -3.60
C ASP A 19 8.56 3.67 -3.13
N CYS A 20 7.65 4.11 -4.01
CA CYS A 20 6.23 4.24 -3.67
C CYS A 20 5.59 2.86 -3.47
N LYS A 21 5.89 1.88 -4.34
CA LYS A 21 5.43 0.50 -4.21
C LYS A 21 5.92 -0.11 -2.90
N ARG A 22 7.20 0.06 -2.59
CA ARG A 22 7.78 -0.42 -1.33
C ARG A 22 7.09 0.20 -0.12
N LEU A 23 6.91 1.52 -0.10
CA LEU A 23 6.22 2.21 0.99
C LEU A 23 4.75 1.75 1.14
N LEU A 24 4.03 1.54 0.03
CA LEU A 24 2.67 1.00 0.06
C LEU A 24 2.64 -0.41 0.65
N GLN A 25 3.57 -1.28 0.24
CA GLN A 25 3.69 -2.63 0.78
C GLN A 25 4.02 -2.61 2.27
N GLU A 26 4.98 -1.80 2.71
CA GLU A 26 5.32 -1.66 4.13
C GLU A 26 4.14 -1.11 4.94
N ALA A 27 3.40 -0.13 4.40
CA ALA A 27 2.28 0.50 5.11
C ALA A 27 1.05 -0.41 5.24
N ILE A 28 0.79 -1.28 4.25
CA ILE A 28 -0.42 -2.10 4.17
C ILE A 28 -0.15 -3.55 4.55
N VAL A 29 0.90 -4.16 3.99
CA VAL A 29 1.19 -5.59 4.13
C VAL A 29 1.82 -5.89 5.49
N TYR A 30 2.74 -5.06 5.98
CA TYR A 30 3.42 -5.37 7.26
C TYR A 30 2.48 -5.37 8.46
N PRO A 31 1.51 -4.45 8.61
CA PRO A 31 0.54 -4.56 9.69
C PRO A 31 -0.32 -5.82 9.65
N ILE A 32 -0.56 -6.36 8.45
CA ILE A 32 -1.34 -7.59 8.26
C ILE A 32 -0.50 -8.82 8.61
N ILE A 33 0.77 -8.86 8.21
CA ILE A 33 1.68 -10.00 8.46
C ILE A 33 2.18 -10.00 9.92
N HIS A 34 2.41 -8.83 10.52
CA HIS A 34 2.99 -8.66 11.85
C HIS A 34 2.08 -7.89 12.82
N PRO A 35 0.83 -8.33 13.04
CA PRO A 35 -0.12 -7.61 13.88
C PRO A 35 0.38 -7.42 15.33
N GLU A 36 1.25 -8.31 15.82
CA GLU A 36 1.86 -8.22 17.15
C GLU A 36 2.67 -6.94 17.35
N ILE A 37 3.40 -6.50 16.32
CA ILE A 37 4.22 -5.28 16.36
C ILE A 37 3.32 -4.04 16.30
N PHE A 38 2.25 -4.11 15.50
CA PHE A 38 1.35 -3.00 15.22
C PHE A 38 0.17 -2.86 16.20
N SER A 39 0.11 -3.72 17.22
CA SER A 39 -0.91 -3.69 18.29
C SER A 39 -0.57 -2.76 19.46
N GLY A 40 0.67 -2.24 19.50
CA GLY A 40 1.22 -1.46 20.60
C GLY A 40 1.50 0.00 20.27
N LYS A 41 2.75 0.45 20.51
CA LYS A 41 3.18 1.84 20.26
C LYS A 41 3.31 2.18 18.78
N PHE A 42 3.46 1.17 17.94
CA PHE A 42 3.48 1.34 16.49
C PHE A 42 2.06 1.13 16.00
N SER A 43 1.40 2.20 15.58
CA SER A 43 0.09 2.09 14.93
C SER A 43 0.27 1.87 13.42
N PRO A 44 -0.63 1.13 12.76
CA PRO A 44 -0.66 1.08 11.30
C PRO A 44 -0.89 2.48 10.72
N TRP A 45 -0.58 2.62 9.43
CA TRP A 45 -0.71 3.90 8.74
C TRP A 45 -2.20 4.22 8.54
N ASN A 46 -2.64 5.42 8.96
CA ASN A 46 -4.05 5.82 8.90
C ASN A 46 -4.48 6.34 7.52
N GLY A 47 -3.52 6.65 6.65
CA GLY A 47 -3.80 7.20 5.33
C GLY A 47 -2.54 7.32 4.51
N ILE A 48 -2.70 7.30 3.19
CA ILE A 48 -1.61 7.40 2.21
C ILE A 48 -2.01 8.49 1.22
N LEU A 49 -1.10 9.44 1.00
CA LEU A 49 -1.28 10.50 0.00
C LEU A 49 -0.40 10.19 -1.21
N LEU A 50 -1.04 9.85 -2.32
CA LEU A 50 -0.39 9.74 -3.62
C LEU A 50 -0.52 11.08 -4.35
N TYR A 51 0.59 11.68 -4.76
CA TYR A 51 0.62 12.96 -5.47
C TYR A 51 1.68 12.92 -6.58
N GLY A 52 1.43 13.67 -7.65
CA GLY A 52 2.30 13.74 -8.81
C GLY A 52 1.60 14.36 -10.02
N PRO A 53 2.33 14.66 -11.10
CA PRO A 53 1.71 15.06 -12.36
C PRO A 53 0.85 13.92 -12.93
N PRO A 54 -0.25 14.22 -13.62
CA PRO A 54 -1.12 13.20 -14.19
C PRO A 54 -0.35 12.31 -15.17
N GLY A 55 -0.53 10.99 -15.04
CA GLY A 55 0.19 9.99 -15.85
C GLY A 55 1.45 9.42 -15.21
N THR A 56 1.70 9.71 -13.93
CA THR A 56 2.73 9.05 -13.11
C THR A 56 2.17 7.79 -12.47
#